data_AF-A0A2W5SI88-F1
#
_entry.id   AF-A0A2W5SI88-F1
#
_cell.length_a   1.000
_cell.length_b   1.000
_cell.length_c   1.000
_cell.angle_alpha   90.00
_cell.angle_beta   90.00
_cell.angle_gamma   90.00
#
_symmetry.space_group_name_H-M   'P 1'
#
loop_
_entity.id
_entity.type
_entity.pdbx_description
1 polymer ?
#
loop_
_entity_poly.entity_id
_entity_poly.type
_entity_poly.pdbx_seq_one_letter_code
_entity_poly.pdbx_strand_id
1 'polypeptide(L)'
;MSIQIGERIPEVNLKRIREGVETVDTAALFDGRKAVLFAVPGAFTPTCSEKHLPSYVQHFDDFRSRGIEVFCVSVNDPFVMQAWGQTQHVPDGLQMLADGNADLAKALGLEMDASAYGMGVRAKRFALYAE
;
A
#
# COMPACT_ATOMS: atom_id res chain seq x y z
N MET A 1 1.60 -12.21 -15.23
CA MET A 1 0.60 -11.35 -15.92
C MET A 1 0.02 -10.41 -14.87
N SER A 2 -0.36 -9.20 -15.26
CA SER A 2 -0.97 -8.27 -14.31
C SER A 2 -2.40 -8.69 -13.98
N ILE A 3 -2.83 -8.51 -12.73
CA ILE A 3 -4.21 -8.75 -12.28
C ILE A 3 -5.23 -8.07 -13.20
N GLN A 4 -6.36 -8.72 -13.42
CA GLN A 4 -7.48 -8.20 -14.21
C GLN A 4 -8.68 -7.82 -13.33
N ILE A 5 -9.54 -6.95 -13.86
CA ILE A 5 -10.80 -6.57 -13.19
C ILE A 5 -11.66 -7.83 -13.00
N GLY A 6 -12.16 -8.02 -11.78
CA GLY A 6 -12.97 -9.18 -11.40
C GLY A 6 -12.18 -10.38 -10.89
N GLU A 7 -10.84 -10.34 -10.93
CA GLU A 7 -10.01 -11.36 -10.28
C GLU A 7 -9.90 -11.12 -8.78
N ARG A 8 -9.74 -12.22 -8.02
CA ARG A 8 -9.52 -12.16 -6.58
C ARG A 8 -8.12 -11.62 -6.29
N ILE A 9 -8.00 -10.79 -5.26
CA ILE A 9 -6.68 -10.34 -4.77
C ILE A 9 -5.89 -11.56 -4.28
N PRO A 10 -4.62 -11.72 -4.70
CA PRO A 10 -3.78 -12.81 -4.22
C PRO A 10 -3.64 -12.82 -2.70
N GLU A 11 -3.70 -14.01 -2.11
CA GLU A 11 -3.48 -14.23 -0.68
C GLU A 11 -1.97 -14.18 -0.38
N VAL A 12 -1.54 -13.14 0.31
CA VAL A 12 -0.14 -12.92 0.71
C VAL A 12 -0.07 -12.24 2.08
N ASN A 13 1.07 -12.37 2.74
CA ASN A 13 1.32 -11.72 4.02
C ASN A 13 2.03 -10.38 3.84
N LEU A 14 1.48 -9.34 4.44
CA LEU A 14 2.08 -8.01 4.57
C LEU A 14 2.47 -7.73 6.03
N LYS A 15 3.22 -6.65 6.25
CA LYS A 15 3.57 -6.18 7.58
C LYS A 15 3.00 -4.78 7.83
N ARG A 16 2.72 -4.45 9.08
CA ARG A 16 2.44 -3.07 9.55
C ARG A 16 2.94 -2.90 10.98
N ILE A 17 3.04 -1.67 11.47
CA ILE A 17 3.35 -1.40 12.88
C ILE A 17 2.22 -0.61 13.53
N ARG A 18 1.69 -1.15 14.63
CA ARG A 18 0.79 -0.46 15.56
C ARG A 18 1.45 -0.41 16.94
N GLU A 19 1.15 -1.37 17.80
CA GLU A 19 1.84 -1.58 19.10
C GLU A 19 3.12 -2.40 18.97
N GLY A 20 3.29 -3.04 17.81
CA GLY A 20 4.45 -3.82 17.42
C GLY A 20 4.36 -4.19 15.94
N VAL A 21 5.33 -4.95 15.45
CA VAL A 21 5.29 -5.47 14.07
C VAL A 21 4.21 -6.56 13.98
N GLU A 22 3.19 -6.29 13.18
CA GLU A 22 2.08 -7.21 12.93
C GLU A 22 2.23 -7.84 11.53
N THR A 23 1.83 -9.10 11.41
CA THR A 23 1.58 -9.73 10.12
C THR A 23 0.10 -9.60 9.80
N VAL A 24 -0.22 -9.15 8.59
CA VAL A 24 -1.60 -9.05 8.12
C VAL A 24 -1.71 -9.73 6.77
N ASP A 25 -2.67 -10.64 6.65
CA ASP A 25 -2.99 -11.33 5.41
C ASP A 25 -3.94 -10.47 4.55
N THR A 26 -3.80 -10.53 3.23
CA THR A 26 -4.65 -9.76 2.31
C THR A 26 -6.12 -10.15 2.37
N ALA A 27 -6.48 -11.42 2.60
CA ALA A 27 -7.87 -11.81 2.79
C ALA A 27 -8.48 -11.08 4.00
N ALA A 28 -7.73 -10.95 5.10
CA ALA A 28 -8.19 -10.21 6.27
C ALA A 28 -8.41 -8.69 6.01
N LEU A 29 -7.72 -8.13 5.02
CA LEU A 29 -7.86 -6.72 4.61
C LEU A 29 -9.03 -6.48 3.65
N PHE A 30 -9.36 -7.46 2.79
CA PHE A 30 -10.26 -7.24 1.65
C PHE A 30 -11.56 -8.05 1.74
N ASP A 31 -11.60 -9.23 2.35
CA ASP A 31 -12.78 -10.08 2.33
C ASP A 31 -13.96 -9.42 3.07
N GLY A 32 -15.09 -9.25 2.36
CA GLY A 32 -16.31 -8.64 2.89
C GLY A 32 -16.20 -7.14 3.19
N ARG A 33 -15.17 -6.47 2.66
CA ARG A 33 -14.87 -5.05 2.91
C ARG A 33 -14.77 -4.31 1.58
N LYS A 34 -15.15 -3.03 1.60
CA LYS A 34 -14.83 -2.11 0.50
C LYS A 34 -13.50 -1.46 0.82
N ALA A 35 -12.52 -1.57 -0.06
CA ALA A 35 -11.22 -1.00 0.19
C ALA A 35 -10.57 -0.43 -1.07
N VAL A 36 -9.79 0.63 -0.87
CA VAL A 36 -8.83 1.12 -1.85
C VAL A 36 -7.42 0.79 -1.37
N LEU A 37 -6.68 0.07 -2.20
CA LEU A 37 -5.25 -0.15 -2.03
C LEU A 37 -4.52 0.66 -3.10
N PHE A 38 -3.60 1.53 -2.69
CA PHE A 38 -2.71 2.21 -3.61
C PHE A 38 -1.25 1.89 -3.29
N ALA A 39 -0.47 1.68 -4.34
CA ALA A 39 0.95 1.38 -4.24
C ALA A 39 1.81 2.58 -4.65
N VAL A 40 2.90 2.76 -3.92
CA VAL A 40 3.96 3.70 -4.26
C VAL A 40 5.29 2.98 -4.51
N PRO A 41 6.10 3.45 -5.48
CA PRO A 41 7.44 2.93 -5.71
C PRO A 41 8.35 2.94 -4.47
N GLY A 42 8.20 3.91 -3.57
CA GLY A 42 9.01 3.97 -2.36
C GLY A 42 8.62 5.11 -1.44
N ALA A 43 8.66 4.82 -0.14
CA ALA A 43 8.63 5.83 0.92
C ALA A 43 9.74 6.88 0.71
N PHE A 44 9.48 8.11 1.13
CA PHE A 44 10.40 9.26 1.03
C PHE A 44 10.82 9.68 -0.39
N THR A 45 10.28 9.09 -1.45
CA THR A 45 10.53 9.55 -2.83
C THR A 45 9.66 10.76 -3.18
N PRO A 46 10.10 11.69 -4.05
CA PRO A 46 9.47 13.01 -4.23
C PRO A 46 7.99 12.94 -4.58
N THR A 47 7.62 12.34 -5.73
CA THR A 47 6.20 12.25 -6.16
C THR A 47 5.31 11.49 -5.17
N CYS A 48 5.87 10.52 -4.45
CA CYS A 48 5.13 9.73 -3.48
C CYS A 48 4.80 10.56 -2.23
N SER A 49 5.73 11.41 -1.78
CA SER A 49 5.64 12.20 -0.55
C SER A 49 5.05 13.60 -0.77
N GLU A 50 5.12 14.14 -1.98
CA GLU A 50 4.63 15.49 -2.28
C GLU A 50 3.22 15.49 -2.88
N LYS A 51 2.79 14.37 -3.49
CA LYS A 51 1.54 14.32 -4.26
C LYS A 51 0.70 13.08 -3.96
N HIS A 52 1.24 11.88 -4.16
CA HIS A 52 0.41 10.67 -4.19
C HIS A 52 -0.20 10.30 -2.83
N LEU A 53 0.61 10.09 -1.79
CA LEU A 53 0.08 9.82 -0.45
C LEU A 53 -0.70 11.02 0.11
N PRO A 54 -0.21 12.27 0.01
CA PRO A 54 -0.96 13.44 0.48
C PRO A 54 -2.37 13.59 -0.13
N SER A 55 -2.57 13.23 -1.40
CA SER A 55 -3.92 13.30 -1.99
C SER A 55 -4.89 12.30 -1.36
N TYR A 56 -4.43 11.09 -0.98
CA TYR A 56 -5.26 10.13 -0.25
C TYR A 56 -5.55 10.59 1.17
N VAL A 57 -4.58 11.22 1.85
CA VAL A 57 -4.77 11.82 3.17
C VAL A 57 -5.83 12.92 3.11
N GLN A 58 -5.76 13.82 2.12
CA GLN A 58 -6.72 14.91 1.95
C GLN A 58 -8.16 14.41 1.73
N HIS A 59 -8.33 13.30 1.01
CA HIS A 59 -9.64 12.71 0.70
C HIS A 59 -10.05 11.56 1.62
N PHE A 60 -9.30 11.31 2.70
CA PHE A 60 -9.50 10.13 3.53
C PHE A 60 -10.91 10.07 4.15
N ASP A 61 -11.42 11.22 4.58
CA ASP A 61 -12.78 11.33 5.14
C ASP A 61 -13.88 11.00 4.12
N ASP A 62 -13.68 11.33 2.84
CA ASP A 62 -14.61 11.00 1.77
C ASP A 62 -14.72 9.48 1.59
N PHE A 63 -13.58 8.76 1.61
CA PHE A 63 -13.57 7.29 1.56
C PHE A 63 -14.25 6.69 2.79
N ARG A 64 -13.89 7.17 4.00
CA ARG A 64 -14.45 6.67 5.26
C ARG A 64 -15.97 6.86 5.32
N SER A 65 -16.49 8.00 4.87
CA SER A 65 -17.93 8.28 4.83
C SER A 65 -18.72 7.29 3.94
N ARG A 66 -18.04 6.65 2.99
CA ARG A 66 -18.61 5.64 2.07
C ARG A 66 -18.37 4.21 2.55
N GLY A 67 -17.79 4.03 3.74
CA GLY A 67 -17.42 2.72 4.28
C GLY A 67 -16.25 2.08 3.54
N ILE A 68 -15.36 2.88 2.92
CA ILE A 68 -14.19 2.40 2.17
C ILE A 68 -12.95 2.52 3.04
N GLU A 69 -12.27 1.40 3.29
CA GLU A 69 -10.95 1.38 3.94
C GLU A 69 -9.85 1.81 2.96
N VAL A 70 -8.79 2.48 3.45
CA VAL A 70 -7.71 2.99 2.59
C VAL A 70 -6.38 2.46 3.06
N PHE A 71 -5.64 1.84 2.14
CA PHE A 71 -4.35 1.21 2.38
C PHE A 71 -3.28 1.77 1.44
N CYS A 72 -2.16 2.20 1.99
CA CYS A 72 -0.95 2.54 1.24
C CYS A 72 0.04 1.39 1.34
N VAL A 73 0.54 0.87 0.22
CA VAL A 73 1.57 -0.18 0.20
C VAL A 73 2.84 0.26 -0.52
N SER A 74 3.98 -0.17 0.01
CA SER A 74 5.26 -0.11 -0.69
C SER A 74 6.12 -1.32 -0.32
N VAL A 75 7.17 -1.57 -1.10
CA VAL A 75 8.13 -2.65 -0.83
C VAL A 75 9.17 -2.28 0.24
N ASN A 76 9.01 -1.13 0.88
CA ASN A 76 9.78 -0.77 2.06
C ASN A 76 9.38 -1.66 3.25
N ASP A 77 10.30 -1.84 4.19
CA ASP A 77 10.06 -2.57 5.43
C ASP A 77 9.05 -1.83 6.34
N PRO A 78 8.43 -2.52 7.32
CA PRO A 78 7.40 -1.92 8.18
C PRO A 78 7.89 -0.74 9.02
N PHE A 79 9.18 -0.67 9.38
CA PHE A 79 9.73 0.43 10.17
C PHE A 79 9.81 1.71 9.33
N VAL A 80 10.29 1.59 8.10
CA VAL A 80 10.31 2.70 7.14
C VAL A 80 8.88 3.16 6.81
N MET A 81 7.95 2.22 6.59
CA MET A 81 6.56 2.57 6.30
C MET A 81 5.88 3.30 7.47
N GLN A 82 6.15 2.89 8.72
CA GLN A 82 5.66 3.58 9.91
C GLN A 82 6.24 5.00 10.02
N ALA A 83 7.57 5.13 9.97
CA ALA A 83 8.24 6.42 10.09
C ALA A 83 7.77 7.37 8.98
N TRP A 84 7.67 6.88 7.74
CA TRP A 84 7.17 7.69 6.63
C TRP A 84 5.73 8.15 6.85
N GLY A 85 4.83 7.25 7.24
CA GLY A 85 3.45 7.60 7.57
C GLY A 85 3.34 8.70 8.64
N GLN A 86 4.17 8.63 9.69
CA GLN A 86 4.26 9.67 10.72
C GLN A 86 4.72 11.00 10.15
N THR A 87 5.80 11.03 9.34
CA THR A 87 6.28 12.28 8.72
C THR A 87 5.28 12.90 7.75
N GLN A 88 4.41 12.09 7.17
CA GLN A 88 3.39 12.50 6.21
C GLN A 88 2.07 12.85 6.90
N HIS A 89 2.01 12.80 8.23
CA HIS A 89 0.82 13.06 9.03
C HIS A 89 -0.39 12.22 8.56
N VAL A 90 -0.12 10.95 8.22
CA VAL A 90 -1.17 10.02 7.80
C VAL A 90 -2.16 9.85 8.97
N PRO A 91 -3.47 10.07 8.73
CA PRO A 91 -4.47 10.01 9.79
C PRO A 91 -4.70 8.58 10.26
N ASP A 92 -5.13 8.45 11.51
CA ASP A 92 -5.55 7.15 12.06
C ASP A 92 -6.64 6.53 11.18
N GLY A 93 -6.42 5.26 10.81
CA GLY A 93 -7.31 4.49 9.94
C GLY A 93 -6.82 4.33 8.50
N LEU A 94 -6.01 5.26 7.96
CA LEU A 94 -5.31 5.03 6.69
C LEU A 94 -4.09 4.18 6.99
N GLN A 95 -4.11 2.91 6.59
CA GLN A 95 -3.08 1.96 7.02
C GLN A 95 -1.88 1.96 6.07
N MET A 96 -0.69 2.08 6.66
CA MET A 96 0.59 1.93 5.97
C MET A 96 1.03 0.47 6.01
N LEU A 97 1.09 -0.19 4.86
CA LEU A 97 1.42 -1.60 4.70
C LEU A 97 2.79 -1.77 4.04
N ALA A 98 3.57 -2.70 4.56
CA ALA A 98 4.89 -3.07 4.05
C ALA A 98 4.83 -4.42 3.33
N ASP A 99 5.12 -4.38 2.03
CA ASP A 99 5.33 -5.53 1.16
C ASP A 99 6.84 -5.78 0.99
N GLY A 100 7.56 -5.94 2.10
CA GLY A 100 9.03 -5.89 2.13
C GLY A 100 9.76 -6.87 1.21
N ASN A 101 9.09 -7.97 0.81
CA ASN A 101 9.61 -8.98 -0.11
C ASN A 101 9.09 -8.83 -1.55
N ALA A 102 8.25 -7.82 -1.80
CA ALA A 102 7.50 -7.60 -3.02
C ALA A 102 6.57 -8.79 -3.38
N ASP A 103 6.07 -9.51 -2.37
CA ASP A 103 5.24 -10.70 -2.57
C ASP A 103 3.90 -10.31 -3.20
N LEU A 104 3.26 -9.25 -2.70
CA LEU A 104 2.02 -8.73 -3.28
C LEU A 104 2.28 -8.13 -4.67
N ALA A 105 3.30 -7.28 -4.79
CA ALA A 105 3.61 -6.60 -6.05
C ALA A 105 3.84 -7.61 -7.19
N LYS A 106 4.61 -8.69 -6.93
CA LYS A 106 4.85 -9.77 -7.89
C LYS A 106 3.61 -10.60 -8.16
N ALA A 107 2.84 -10.95 -7.14
CA ALA A 107 1.62 -11.75 -7.30
C ALA A 107 0.57 -11.03 -8.15
N LEU A 108 0.51 -9.69 -8.04
CA LEU A 108 -0.34 -8.84 -8.87
C LEU A 108 0.23 -8.60 -10.29
N GLY A 109 1.49 -9.00 -10.57
CA GLY A 109 2.20 -8.65 -11.80
C GLY A 109 2.38 -7.14 -11.97
N LEU A 110 2.52 -6.42 -10.85
CA LEU A 110 2.65 -4.96 -10.77
C LEU A 110 3.98 -4.55 -10.12
N GLU A 111 4.97 -5.43 -10.12
CA GLU A 111 6.36 -5.10 -9.82
C GLU A 111 7.05 -4.38 -10.99
N MET A 112 8.14 -3.70 -10.70
CA MET A 112 9.05 -3.09 -11.67
C MET A 112 10.49 -3.17 -11.17
N ASP A 113 11.44 -3.26 -12.09
CA ASP A 113 12.86 -3.13 -11.78
C ASP A 113 13.27 -1.65 -11.81
N ALA A 114 13.69 -1.13 -10.65
CA ALA A 114 14.22 0.22 -10.49
C ALA A 114 15.73 0.21 -10.14
N SER A 115 16.45 -0.85 -10.49
CA SER A 115 17.90 -0.99 -10.22
C SER A 115 18.74 0.10 -10.90
N ALA A 116 18.29 0.64 -12.04
CA ALA A 116 18.93 1.80 -12.69
C ALA A 116 18.99 3.05 -11.79
N TYR A 117 18.11 3.14 -10.79
CA TYR A 117 18.08 4.20 -9.78
C TYR A 117 18.63 3.74 -8.42
N GLY A 118 19.25 2.57 -8.34
CA GLY A 118 19.76 1.98 -7.09
C GLY A 118 18.67 1.49 -6.13
N MET A 119 17.45 1.24 -6.62
CA MET A 119 16.28 0.97 -5.80
C MET A 119 15.84 -0.50 -5.77
N GLY A 120 16.38 -1.35 -6.65
CA GLY A 120 15.99 -2.76 -6.79
C GLY A 120 14.55 -2.93 -7.28
N VAL A 121 13.93 -4.06 -6.93
CA VAL A 121 12.53 -4.35 -7.27
C VAL A 121 11.61 -3.43 -6.47
N ARG A 122 10.67 -2.75 -7.14
CA ARG A 122 9.65 -1.87 -6.55
C ARG A 122 8.25 -2.24 -7.03
N ALA A 123 7.23 -1.77 -6.33
CA ALA A 123 5.87 -1.76 -6.87
C ALA A 123 5.75 -0.63 -7.91
N LYS A 124 5.06 -0.90 -9.03
CA LYS A 124 4.56 0.15 -9.91
C LYS A 124 3.59 1.03 -9.12
N ARG A 125 3.45 2.28 -9.55
CA ARG A 125 2.39 3.15 -9.05
C ARG A 125 1.05 2.67 -9.59
N PHE A 126 0.13 2.29 -8.71
CA PHE A 126 -1.24 1.93 -9.06
C PHE A 126 -2.19 2.24 -7.92
N ALA A 127 -3.49 2.20 -8.21
CA ALA A 127 -4.55 2.10 -7.23
C ALA A 127 -5.56 1.06 -7.72
N LEU A 128 -6.10 0.27 -6.80
CA LEU A 128 -7.18 -0.66 -7.04
C LEU A 128 -8.27 -0.46 -6.00
N TYR A 129 -9.50 -0.80 -6.39
CA TYR A 129 -10.65 -0.89 -5.51
C TYR A 129 -11.07 -2.36 -5.44
N ALA A 130 -11.36 -2.83 -4.23
CA ALA A 130 -11.78 -4.19 -3.94
C ALA A 130 -13.11 -4.16 -3.18
N GLU A 131 -14.01 -5.08 -3.51
CA GLU A 131 -15.29 -5.33 -2.85
C GLU A 131 -15.74 -6.78 -2.98
#